data_AF-A0A957PJW1-F1
#
_entry.id   AF-A0A957PJW1-F1
#
_cell.length_a   1.000
_cell.length_b   1.000
_cell.length_c   1.000
_cell.angle_alpha   90.00
_cell.angle_beta   90.00
_cell.angle_gamma   90.00
#
_symmetry.space_group_name_H-M   'P 1'
#
loop_
_entity.id
_entity.type
_entity.pdbx_description
1 polymer ?
#
loop_
_entity_poly.entity_id
_entity_poly.type
_entity_poly.pdbx_seq_one_letter_code
_entity_poly.pdbx_strand_id
1 'polypeptide(L)'
;FGDLARLYRAHPALQTGAQIHRLSSSARGIYAFSRVDRDEQIEYVVAVNNSDNTETATIPTFYAAGQTFTPIAEDGFMADGQPTPAPPAATTTDENGALTVSVRPYGFTIYKADTALPASTVAPDIIINSPSRGQHFDPKVNNLDGNDVPQRIEVGADLTSPAGKEQLAEVTFAVRVNGGDYARIGVDDNAPYRVFYDASGLESGAKLDFAAVVSDLNGHLNYAEVTDIQVGQVEAEPGGNYDYAAIHYLRADGDYGDDTAADFNDFWGLHLWGDAIAPAEVTEWTAPKPFRGETDYGRMALIKLQDASQDVNFIVHRGDTKDGAEQDRAFNPLRDGPEIWLKQDDDAVYTSQAAAQGYVTIHYRRADGDYGDPASSDANDFWGLHLWGDALADGVGTEWASPRPFDDIDEFGAYWRVPIQDASQPVNFIIHRGDAKDPGPDQSMHPEEGAAVWITSDNEEIYMQEGAAANFATIYYQRADGDYGDPTSNDFNDFWGLHTWDGAATPSPSWEQPVKPTGVDAFGPYWQIPLVDGAQQLA
;
A
#
# COMPACT_ATOMS: atom_id res chain seq x y z
N PHE A 1 -47.12 8.45 0.95
CA PHE A 1 -46.14 9.42 0.42
C PHE A 1 -46.44 10.89 0.77
N GLY A 2 -47.69 11.39 0.64
CA GLY A 2 -48.01 12.79 0.97
C GLY A 2 -47.87 13.20 2.44
N ASP A 3 -48.09 12.27 3.37
CA ASP A 3 -48.05 12.55 4.82
C ASP A 3 -46.61 12.63 5.34
N LEU A 4 -45.74 11.71 4.90
CA LEU A 4 -44.31 11.73 5.21
C LEU A 4 -43.62 12.99 4.64
N ALA A 5 -43.98 13.40 3.42
CA ALA A 5 -43.44 14.63 2.83
C ALA A 5 -43.85 15.90 3.60
N ARG A 6 -45.05 15.93 4.20
CA ARG A 6 -45.48 17.01 5.10
C ARG A 6 -44.71 16.99 6.41
N LEU A 7 -44.46 15.80 6.96
CA LEU A 7 -43.69 15.63 8.19
C LEU A 7 -42.25 16.16 8.03
N TYR A 8 -41.54 15.73 6.98
CA TYR A 8 -40.18 16.21 6.72
C TYR A 8 -40.10 17.73 6.48
N ARG A 9 -41.10 18.31 5.80
CA ARG A 9 -41.17 19.76 5.60
C ARG A 9 -41.38 20.54 6.91
N ALA A 10 -42.13 19.97 7.85
CA ALA A 10 -42.40 20.59 9.15
C ALA A 10 -41.25 20.40 10.15
N HIS A 11 -40.40 19.40 9.94
CA HIS A 11 -39.33 19.00 10.86
C HIS A 11 -38.03 18.68 10.10
N PRO A 12 -37.25 19.71 9.72
CA PRO A 12 -36.03 19.55 8.92
C PRO A 12 -34.98 18.61 9.53
N ALA A 13 -34.91 18.55 10.87
CA ALA A 13 -34.02 17.63 11.59
C ALA A 13 -34.18 16.17 11.14
N LEU A 14 -35.39 15.74 10.80
CA LEU A 14 -35.67 14.38 10.32
C LEU A 14 -35.08 14.08 8.93
N GLN A 15 -34.73 15.12 8.16
CA GLN A 15 -34.15 14.98 6.84
C GLN A 15 -32.62 15.12 6.89
N THR A 16 -32.11 16.17 7.51
CA THR A 16 -30.68 16.54 7.44
C THR A 16 -29.97 16.61 8.78
N GLY A 17 -30.69 16.46 9.90
CA GLY A 17 -30.06 16.51 11.22
C GLY A 17 -29.18 15.30 11.49
N ALA A 18 -28.16 15.48 12.34
CA ALA A 18 -27.26 14.45 12.81
C ALA A 18 -28.05 13.24 13.33
N GLN A 19 -27.65 12.03 12.94
CA GLN A 19 -28.32 10.80 13.38
C GLN A 19 -27.50 10.12 14.46
N ILE A 20 -27.93 10.20 15.72
CA ILE A 20 -27.21 9.62 16.85
C ILE A 20 -27.81 8.26 17.19
N HIS A 21 -27.01 7.21 17.09
CA HIS A 21 -27.43 5.86 17.45
C HIS A 21 -27.77 5.79 18.96
N ARG A 22 -28.95 5.25 19.31
CA ARG A 22 -29.37 5.12 20.73
C ARG A 22 -29.54 3.68 21.18
N LEU A 23 -30.15 2.85 20.35
CA LEU A 23 -30.49 1.48 20.72
C LEU A 23 -30.54 0.57 19.50
N SER A 24 -29.84 -0.55 19.59
CA SER A 24 -29.92 -1.67 18.65
C SER A 24 -29.81 -3.00 19.40
N SER A 25 -30.38 -4.05 18.81
CA SER A 25 -30.24 -5.43 19.28
C SER A 25 -30.11 -6.37 18.08
N SER A 26 -29.44 -7.51 18.28
CA SER A 26 -29.39 -8.60 17.30
C SER A 26 -30.69 -9.42 17.26
N ALA A 27 -31.56 -9.27 18.27
CA ALA A 27 -32.90 -9.86 18.29
C ALA A 27 -33.93 -8.92 17.64
N ARG A 28 -35.08 -9.48 17.23
CA ARG A 28 -36.23 -8.66 16.82
C ARG A 28 -36.68 -7.77 17.99
N GLY A 29 -37.02 -6.52 17.69
CA GLY A 29 -37.44 -5.54 18.68
C GLY A 29 -37.27 -4.11 18.16
N ILE A 30 -37.06 -3.19 19.09
CA ILE A 30 -36.90 -1.76 18.79
C ILE A 30 -35.45 -1.44 18.36
N TYR A 31 -35.34 -0.71 17.26
CA TYR A 31 -34.17 0.09 16.89
C TYR A 31 -34.52 1.56 17.10
N ALA A 32 -33.64 2.32 17.75
CA ALA A 32 -33.87 3.74 18.00
C ALA A 32 -32.63 4.61 17.77
N PHE A 33 -32.87 5.81 17.27
CA PHE A 33 -31.87 6.84 17.03
C PHE A 33 -32.47 8.22 17.25
N SER A 34 -31.61 9.18 17.55
CA SER A 34 -31.98 10.58 17.63
C SER A 34 -31.68 11.29 16.31
N ARG A 35 -32.46 12.32 15.99
CA ARG A 35 -32.18 13.30 14.94
C ARG A 35 -32.08 14.69 15.57
N VAL A 36 -30.98 15.40 15.32
CA VAL A 36 -30.78 16.76 15.82
C VAL A 36 -30.30 17.67 14.70
N ASP A 37 -31.05 18.73 14.42
CA ASP A 37 -30.58 19.77 13.51
C ASP A 37 -29.59 20.70 14.22
N ARG A 38 -28.52 21.09 13.51
CA ARG A 38 -27.43 21.90 14.03
C ARG A 38 -27.89 23.24 14.62
N ASP A 39 -28.86 23.89 13.98
CA ASP A 39 -29.30 25.24 14.34
C ASP A 39 -30.52 25.18 15.27
N GLU A 40 -31.44 24.24 15.06
CA GLU A 40 -32.59 24.06 15.96
C GLU A 40 -32.16 23.53 17.32
N GLN A 41 -31.15 22.65 17.35
CA GLN A 41 -30.67 21.93 18.54
C GLN A 41 -31.81 21.29 19.34
N ILE A 42 -32.84 20.78 18.67
CA ILE A 42 -33.93 20.04 19.30
C ILE A 42 -33.81 18.56 18.92
N GLU A 43 -33.88 17.70 19.93
CA GLU A 43 -33.79 16.26 19.75
C GLU A 43 -35.12 15.66 19.31
N TYR A 44 -35.06 14.85 18.26
CA TYR A 44 -36.15 13.99 17.82
C TYR A 44 -35.76 12.54 18.05
N VAL A 45 -36.50 11.80 18.87
CA VAL A 45 -36.28 10.36 19.07
C VAL A 45 -37.15 9.60 18.08
N VAL A 46 -36.52 8.85 17.18
CA VAL A 46 -37.18 7.94 16.23
C VAL A 46 -36.99 6.51 16.70
N ALA A 47 -38.07 5.78 16.87
CA ALA A 47 -38.05 4.37 17.26
C ALA A 47 -38.88 3.55 16.28
N VAL A 48 -38.29 2.47 15.75
CA VAL A 48 -38.92 1.54 14.82
C VAL A 48 -38.90 0.14 15.43
N ASN A 49 -39.94 -0.66 15.21
CA ASN A 49 -40.04 -2.01 15.75
C ASN A 49 -40.23 -3.03 14.64
N ASN A 50 -39.34 -4.01 14.56
CA ASN A 50 -39.39 -5.09 13.58
C ASN A 50 -39.96 -6.41 14.13
N SER A 51 -40.51 -6.41 15.34
CA SER A 51 -41.18 -7.56 15.95
C SER A 51 -42.67 -7.61 15.58
N ASP A 52 -43.27 -8.78 15.83
CA ASP A 52 -44.71 -9.05 15.71
C ASP A 52 -45.51 -8.60 16.94
N ASN A 53 -44.85 -8.07 17.96
CA ASN A 53 -45.45 -7.62 19.22
C ASN A 53 -45.24 -6.12 19.44
N THR A 54 -46.05 -5.52 20.32
CA THR A 54 -45.73 -4.18 20.82
C THR A 54 -44.55 -4.30 21.76
N GLU A 55 -43.48 -3.59 21.47
CA GLU A 55 -42.27 -3.58 22.29
C GLU A 55 -42.17 -2.25 23.04
N THR A 56 -41.46 -2.27 24.17
CA THR A 56 -41.15 -1.06 24.93
C THR A 56 -39.67 -0.99 25.21
N ALA A 57 -39.06 0.17 24.99
CA ALA A 57 -37.65 0.40 25.23
C ALA A 57 -37.42 1.71 25.97
N THR A 58 -36.37 1.73 26.79
CA THR A 58 -35.85 2.93 27.46
C THR A 58 -34.66 3.45 26.65
N ILE A 59 -34.81 4.63 26.06
CA ILE A 59 -33.91 5.20 25.06
C ILE A 59 -33.16 6.37 25.71
N PRO A 60 -31.82 6.34 25.81
CA PRO A 60 -31.04 7.47 26.30
C PRO A 60 -31.29 8.74 25.47
N THR A 61 -31.28 9.90 26.12
CA THR A 61 -31.41 11.22 25.48
C THR A 61 -30.33 12.16 25.97
N PHE A 62 -30.21 13.35 25.38
CA PHE A 62 -29.27 14.37 25.85
C PHE A 62 -29.71 15.12 27.12
N TYR A 63 -30.92 14.88 27.61
CA TYR A 63 -31.52 15.68 28.69
C TYR A 63 -31.32 15.06 30.06
N ALA A 64 -31.44 15.88 31.10
CA ALA A 64 -31.67 15.40 32.46
C ALA A 64 -33.13 14.95 32.63
N ALA A 65 -33.48 14.51 33.84
CA ALA A 65 -34.83 14.10 34.19
C ALA A 65 -35.88 15.20 34.00
N GLY A 66 -37.07 14.80 33.58
CA GLY A 66 -38.24 15.68 33.46
C GLY A 66 -38.36 16.47 32.15
N GLN A 67 -37.51 16.20 31.14
CA GLN A 67 -37.70 16.77 29.81
C GLN A 67 -38.92 16.13 29.14
N THR A 68 -39.88 16.95 28.71
CA THR A 68 -41.04 16.48 27.95
C THR A 68 -40.69 16.26 26.48
N PHE A 69 -41.19 15.14 25.96
CA PHE A 69 -41.15 14.75 24.56
C PHE A 69 -42.58 14.57 24.05
N THR A 70 -42.93 15.32 23.00
CA THR A 70 -44.25 15.31 22.36
C THR A 70 -44.23 14.42 21.10
N PRO A 71 -45.15 13.45 20.96
CA PRO A 71 -45.22 12.62 19.77
C PRO A 71 -45.73 13.43 18.56
N ILE A 72 -45.07 13.27 17.42
CA ILE A 72 -45.38 14.01 16.19
C ILE A 72 -45.77 13.09 15.02
N ALA A 73 -45.44 11.80 15.11
CA ALA A 73 -45.83 10.80 14.13
C ALA A 73 -45.83 9.40 14.75
N GLU A 74 -46.73 8.54 14.28
CA GLU A 74 -46.74 7.11 14.57
C GLU A 74 -47.36 6.29 13.43
N ASP A 75 -46.95 5.04 13.29
CA ASP A 75 -47.55 4.07 12.38
C ASP A 75 -47.29 2.62 12.86
N GLY A 76 -48.02 1.63 12.36
CA GLY A 76 -47.78 0.22 12.65
C GLY A 76 -48.84 -0.75 12.13
N PHE A 77 -48.51 -2.05 12.12
CA PHE A 77 -49.44 -3.08 11.67
C PHE A 77 -50.60 -3.23 12.66
N MET A 78 -51.81 -3.25 12.11
CA MET A 78 -53.06 -3.47 12.85
C MET A 78 -53.66 -4.79 12.37
N ALA A 79 -53.70 -5.79 13.23
CA ALA A 79 -54.41 -7.03 12.93
C ALA A 79 -55.93 -6.75 12.80
N ASP A 80 -56.57 -7.34 11.80
CA ASP A 80 -58.01 -7.19 11.58
C ASP A 80 -58.81 -7.52 12.86
N GLY A 81 -59.63 -6.58 13.31
CA GLY A 81 -60.52 -6.74 14.46
C GLY A 81 -59.96 -6.31 15.83
N GLN A 82 -58.72 -5.83 15.93
CA GLN A 82 -58.22 -5.15 17.14
C GLN A 82 -58.71 -3.69 17.20
N PRO A 83 -59.10 -3.17 18.39
CA PRO A 83 -59.42 -1.76 18.54
C PRO A 83 -58.19 -0.91 18.21
N THR A 84 -58.38 0.22 17.54
CA THR A 84 -57.32 1.21 17.30
C THR A 84 -56.74 1.63 18.65
N PRO A 85 -55.45 1.39 18.94
CA PRO A 85 -54.84 1.85 20.16
C PRO A 85 -54.91 3.37 20.25
N ALA A 86 -54.95 3.89 21.47
CA ALA A 86 -54.84 5.32 21.70
C ALA A 86 -53.51 5.82 21.12
N PRO A 87 -53.49 7.00 20.49
CA PRO A 87 -52.25 7.58 20.01
C PRO A 87 -51.28 7.78 21.19
N PRO A 88 -49.97 7.72 20.95
CA PRO A 88 -48.97 7.98 21.97
C PRO A 88 -49.22 9.35 22.59
N ALA A 89 -49.02 9.42 23.91
CA ALA A 89 -49.10 10.66 24.67
C ALA A 89 -47.70 11.22 24.87
N ALA A 90 -47.61 12.52 25.16
CA ALA A 90 -46.36 13.11 25.62
C ALA A 90 -45.84 12.36 26.86
N THR A 91 -44.53 12.19 26.93
CA THR A 91 -43.84 11.48 28.02
C THR A 91 -42.61 12.27 28.44
N THR A 92 -42.06 11.96 29.61
CA THR A 92 -40.92 12.68 30.19
C THR A 92 -39.74 11.75 30.39
N THR A 93 -38.52 12.30 30.27
CA THR A 93 -37.30 11.57 30.63
C THR A 93 -37.29 11.20 32.12
N ASP A 94 -36.77 10.00 32.42
CA ASP A 94 -36.63 9.47 33.77
C ASP A 94 -35.43 10.08 34.53
N GLU A 95 -35.14 9.58 35.74
CA GLU A 95 -34.02 10.06 36.57
C GLU A 95 -32.65 9.97 35.89
N ASN A 96 -32.50 9.08 34.89
CA ASN A 96 -31.27 8.92 34.12
C ASN A 96 -31.29 9.73 32.82
N GLY A 97 -32.34 10.50 32.55
CA GLY A 97 -32.48 11.23 31.30
C GLY A 97 -32.97 10.37 30.13
N ALA A 98 -33.50 9.17 30.38
CA ALA A 98 -33.93 8.27 29.32
C ALA A 98 -35.45 8.35 29.06
N LEU A 99 -35.84 8.21 27.80
CA LEU A 99 -37.22 8.24 27.33
C LEU A 99 -37.76 6.82 27.17
N THR A 100 -38.86 6.49 27.84
CA THR A 100 -39.52 5.19 27.64
C THR A 100 -40.56 5.29 26.53
N VAL A 101 -40.41 4.45 25.51
CA VAL A 101 -41.19 4.47 24.28
C VAL A 101 -41.74 3.08 23.98
N SER A 102 -43.05 3.00 23.72
CA SER A 102 -43.71 1.80 23.22
C SER A 102 -43.98 1.92 21.72
N VAL A 103 -43.60 0.90 20.95
CA VAL A 103 -43.73 0.89 19.49
C VAL A 103 -44.51 -0.34 19.04
N ARG A 104 -45.53 -0.12 18.21
CA ARG A 104 -46.42 -1.17 17.69
C ARG A 104 -45.68 -2.16 16.77
N PRO A 105 -46.22 -3.37 16.55
CA PRO A 105 -45.64 -4.35 15.64
C PRO A 105 -45.41 -3.76 14.26
N TYR A 106 -44.22 -4.00 13.68
CA TYR A 106 -43.83 -3.51 12.36
C TYR A 106 -44.06 -2.01 12.15
N GLY A 107 -43.95 -1.22 13.22
CA GLY A 107 -44.33 0.19 13.27
C GLY A 107 -43.19 1.12 13.63
N PHE A 108 -43.53 2.41 13.75
CA PHE A 108 -42.62 3.44 14.22
C PHE A 108 -43.33 4.51 15.05
N THR A 109 -42.56 5.26 15.83
CA THR A 109 -43.00 6.48 16.51
C THR A 109 -41.88 7.51 16.50
N ILE A 110 -42.26 8.78 16.47
CA ILE A 110 -41.34 9.92 16.49
C ILE A 110 -41.79 10.88 17.57
N TYR A 111 -40.88 11.16 18.50
CA TYR A 111 -41.07 12.14 19.57
C TYR A 111 -40.13 13.33 19.36
N LYS A 112 -40.61 14.54 19.61
CA LYS A 112 -39.84 15.78 19.60
C LYS A 112 -39.69 16.31 21.02
N ALA A 113 -38.48 16.69 21.45
CA ALA A 113 -38.29 17.38 22.71
C ALA A 113 -38.95 18.77 22.70
N ASP A 114 -39.57 19.17 23.80
CA ASP A 114 -40.26 20.47 23.90
C ASP A 114 -39.32 21.67 23.99
N THR A 115 -38.02 21.45 24.24
CA THR A 115 -37.00 22.50 24.35
C THR A 115 -35.74 22.11 23.57
N ALA A 116 -34.88 23.09 23.30
CA ALA A 116 -33.53 22.84 22.78
C ALA A 116 -32.65 22.11 23.81
N LEU A 117 -31.58 21.51 23.31
CA LEU A 117 -30.56 20.83 24.09
C LEU A 117 -29.99 21.77 25.16
N PRO A 118 -29.66 21.25 26.36
CA PRO A 118 -28.92 22.01 27.35
C PRO A 118 -27.58 22.48 26.79
N ALA A 119 -27.25 23.76 26.94
CA ALA A 119 -25.97 24.30 26.50
C ALA A 119 -24.81 23.66 27.28
N SER A 120 -23.79 23.20 26.55
CA SER A 120 -22.52 22.76 27.12
C SER A 120 -21.71 23.95 27.63
N THR A 121 -20.81 23.69 28.58
CA THR A 121 -19.92 24.71 29.18
C THR A 121 -18.47 24.59 28.73
N VAL A 122 -18.13 23.49 28.05
CA VAL A 122 -16.81 23.21 27.48
C VAL A 122 -16.96 22.15 26.39
N ALA A 123 -16.10 22.19 25.38
CA ALA A 123 -16.04 21.19 24.32
C ALA A 123 -15.58 19.82 24.86
N PRO A 124 -15.90 18.71 24.16
CA PRO A 124 -15.34 17.41 24.48
C PRO A 124 -13.81 17.41 24.40
N ASP A 125 -13.17 16.53 25.17
CA ASP A 125 -11.79 16.15 24.86
C ASP A 125 -11.80 15.30 23.59
N ILE A 126 -10.78 15.46 22.76
CA ILE A 126 -10.64 14.77 21.48
C ILE A 126 -9.25 14.15 21.38
N ILE A 127 -9.18 12.93 20.86
CA ILE A 127 -7.95 12.29 20.41
C ILE A 127 -8.14 11.78 19.00
N ILE A 128 -7.08 11.84 18.18
CA ILE A 128 -7.05 11.10 16.93
C ILE A 128 -6.61 9.67 17.25
N ASN A 129 -7.45 8.69 16.89
CA ASN A 129 -7.18 7.26 17.14
C ASN A 129 -6.64 6.54 15.90
N SER A 130 -6.76 7.17 14.73
CA SER A 130 -6.17 6.76 13.46
C SER A 130 -6.01 8.00 12.56
N PRO A 131 -4.88 8.16 11.84
CA PRO A 131 -3.67 7.34 11.89
C PRO A 131 -2.82 7.59 13.14
N SER A 132 -1.79 6.78 13.35
CA SER A 132 -0.78 6.98 14.41
C SER A 132 0.41 7.80 13.90
N ARG A 133 1.06 8.59 14.76
CA ARG A 133 2.26 9.37 14.41
C ARG A 133 3.31 8.47 13.76
N GLY A 134 3.89 8.89 12.64
CA GLY A 134 4.92 8.12 11.94
C GLY A 134 4.39 6.93 11.14
N GLN A 135 3.06 6.76 11.01
CA GLN A 135 2.48 5.65 10.25
C GLN A 135 2.73 5.81 8.75
N HIS A 136 3.07 4.71 8.11
CA HIS A 136 3.18 4.59 6.66
C HIS A 136 1.84 4.07 6.09
N PHE A 137 1.38 4.66 5.00
CA PHE A 137 0.11 4.31 4.36
C PHE A 137 0.34 3.73 2.97
N ASP A 138 -0.10 2.49 2.75
CA ASP A 138 -0.12 1.86 1.43
C ASP A 138 -1.44 2.19 0.70
N PRO A 139 -1.40 2.89 -0.45
CA PRO A 139 -2.59 3.22 -1.22
C PRO A 139 -3.31 2.01 -1.84
N LYS A 140 -2.77 0.79 -1.80
CA LYS A 140 -3.35 -0.34 -2.56
C LYS A 140 -4.74 -0.78 -2.07
N VAL A 141 -4.93 -1.16 -0.80
CA VAL A 141 -6.25 -1.55 -0.24
C VAL A 141 -6.27 -1.43 1.29
N ASN A 142 -7.22 -0.68 1.85
CA ASN A 142 -7.54 -0.75 3.28
C ASN A 142 -8.75 -1.65 3.53
N ASN A 143 -8.64 -2.66 4.40
CA ASN A 143 -9.81 -3.41 4.86
C ASN A 143 -10.45 -2.69 6.07
N LEU A 144 -11.67 -2.20 5.90
CA LEU A 144 -12.41 -1.44 6.90
C LEU A 144 -13.76 -2.11 7.16
N ASP A 145 -13.99 -2.56 8.39
CA ASP A 145 -15.22 -3.27 8.79
C ASP A 145 -15.53 -4.49 7.88
N GLY A 146 -14.49 -5.16 7.37
CA GLY A 146 -14.61 -6.30 6.46
C GLY A 146 -14.79 -5.93 4.98
N ASN A 147 -14.64 -4.66 4.60
CA ASN A 147 -14.77 -4.17 3.23
C ASN A 147 -13.44 -3.61 2.73
N ASP A 148 -13.05 -3.99 1.52
CA ASP A 148 -11.87 -3.43 0.86
C ASP A 148 -12.19 -2.04 0.30
N VAL A 149 -11.57 -1.02 0.88
CA VAL A 149 -11.65 0.38 0.45
C VAL A 149 -10.29 0.77 -0.12
N PRO A 150 -10.13 0.82 -1.45
CA PRO A 150 -8.86 1.23 -2.06
C PRO A 150 -8.56 2.70 -1.74
N GLN A 151 -7.27 3.00 -1.53
CA GLN A 151 -6.68 4.35 -1.65
C GLN A 151 -7.17 5.44 -0.67
N ARG A 152 -7.80 5.09 0.46
CA ARG A 152 -8.28 6.07 1.45
C ARG A 152 -7.73 5.86 2.85
N ILE A 153 -7.20 6.91 3.46
CA ILE A 153 -6.75 6.95 4.85
C ILE A 153 -7.97 7.20 5.75
N GLU A 154 -8.28 6.29 6.67
CA GLU A 154 -9.22 6.57 7.75
C GLU A 154 -8.59 7.54 8.74
N VAL A 155 -9.22 8.70 8.91
CA VAL A 155 -8.87 9.66 9.95
C VAL A 155 -10.00 9.62 10.98
N GLY A 156 -9.75 8.93 12.09
CA GLY A 156 -10.70 8.68 13.16
C GLY A 156 -10.41 9.49 14.41
N ALA A 157 -11.46 9.91 15.11
CA ALA A 157 -11.36 10.60 16.37
C ALA A 157 -12.31 10.05 17.43
N ASP A 158 -11.81 9.92 18.65
CA ASP A 158 -12.62 9.60 19.82
C ASP A 158 -12.86 10.87 20.65
N LEU A 159 -14.10 11.01 21.12
CA LEU A 159 -14.50 12.08 22.01
C LEU A 159 -14.70 11.54 23.43
N THR A 160 -14.16 12.26 24.42
CA THR A 160 -14.49 12.03 25.83
C THR A 160 -15.31 13.19 26.35
N SER A 161 -16.51 12.88 26.83
CA SER A 161 -17.42 13.90 27.34
C SER A 161 -16.99 14.41 28.73
N PRO A 162 -16.97 15.74 28.96
CA PRO A 162 -16.75 16.31 30.28
C PRO A 162 -17.86 15.85 31.24
N ALA A 163 -17.49 15.39 32.43
CA ALA A 163 -18.41 14.92 33.47
C ALA A 163 -19.31 13.72 33.08
N GLY A 164 -18.94 12.94 32.06
CA GLY A 164 -19.54 11.63 31.76
C GLY A 164 -20.98 11.68 31.23
N LYS A 165 -21.47 12.85 30.79
CA LYS A 165 -22.74 12.98 30.07
C LYS A 165 -22.47 13.25 28.60
N GLU A 166 -23.11 12.48 27.75
CA GLU A 166 -23.02 12.67 26.30
C GLU A 166 -23.50 14.07 25.90
N GLN A 167 -22.80 14.68 24.96
CA GLN A 167 -23.13 15.98 24.40
C GLN A 167 -23.09 15.92 22.88
N LEU A 168 -23.95 16.71 22.23
CA LEU A 168 -23.91 16.84 20.78
C LEU A 168 -22.60 17.50 20.38
N ALA A 169 -21.89 16.90 19.43
CA ALA A 169 -20.63 17.40 18.94
C ALA A 169 -20.46 17.10 17.45
N GLU A 170 -19.79 18.00 16.75
CA GLU A 170 -19.32 17.81 15.39
C GLU A 170 -17.80 17.86 15.36
N VAL A 171 -17.18 16.99 14.58
CA VAL A 171 -15.73 16.97 14.37
C VAL A 171 -15.42 17.38 12.94
N THR A 172 -14.67 18.48 12.79
CA THR A 172 -14.12 18.92 11.51
C THR A 172 -12.71 18.36 11.35
N PHE A 173 -12.47 17.65 10.26
CA PHE A 173 -11.17 17.10 9.92
C PHE A 173 -10.47 17.95 8.87
N ALA A 174 -9.16 18.11 9.02
CA ALA A 174 -8.29 18.81 8.07
C ALA A 174 -6.99 18.04 7.85
N VAL A 175 -6.38 18.24 6.69
CA VAL A 175 -5.08 17.68 6.31
C VAL A 175 -4.13 18.80 5.90
N ARG A 176 -2.86 18.66 6.26
CA ARG A 176 -1.75 19.46 5.74
C ARG A 176 -0.84 18.51 4.97
N VAL A 177 -0.56 18.84 3.70
CA VAL A 177 0.30 18.06 2.81
C VAL A 177 1.64 18.79 2.68
N ASN A 178 2.76 18.08 2.87
CA ASN A 178 4.12 18.57 2.66
C ASN A 178 4.41 19.93 3.33
N GLY A 179 3.90 20.13 4.54
CA GLY A 179 4.11 21.36 5.31
C GLY A 179 3.34 22.60 4.82
N GLY A 180 2.39 22.44 3.91
CA GLY A 180 1.52 23.53 3.41
C GLY A 180 0.46 24.00 4.41
N ASP A 181 -0.62 24.62 3.89
CA ASP A 181 -1.76 25.04 4.71
C ASP A 181 -2.72 23.86 4.98
N TYR A 182 -3.43 23.92 6.12
CA TYR A 182 -4.50 22.96 6.41
C TYR A 182 -5.69 23.14 5.46
N ALA A 183 -6.05 22.08 4.76
CA ALA A 183 -7.26 21.98 3.97
C ALA A 183 -8.31 21.14 4.71
N ARG A 184 -9.55 21.64 4.80
CA ARG A 184 -10.68 20.88 5.38
C ARG A 184 -11.04 19.69 4.49
N ILE A 185 -11.09 18.49 5.07
CA ILE A 185 -11.37 17.23 4.36
C ILE A 185 -12.74 16.62 4.70
N GLY A 186 -13.39 17.06 5.78
CA GLY A 186 -14.75 16.64 6.09
C GLY A 186 -15.24 17.11 7.44
N VAL A 187 -16.52 16.88 7.71
CA VAL A 187 -17.16 17.07 9.02
C VAL A 187 -17.99 15.82 9.28
N ASP A 188 -17.87 15.29 10.48
CA ASP A 188 -18.71 14.20 10.98
C ASP A 188 -19.46 14.66 12.24
N ASP A 189 -20.75 14.39 12.29
CA ASP A 189 -21.66 14.81 13.36
C ASP A 189 -22.22 13.62 14.16
N ASN A 190 -21.75 12.40 13.86
CA ASN A 190 -22.17 11.20 14.56
C ASN A 190 -20.99 10.23 14.78
N ALA A 191 -20.87 9.71 16.01
CA ALA A 191 -19.86 8.71 16.33
C ALA A 191 -20.11 7.36 15.61
N PRO A 192 -19.05 6.60 15.28
CA PRO A 192 -17.63 6.93 15.41
C PRO A 192 -17.23 8.06 14.44
N TYR A 193 -16.56 9.09 14.95
CA TYR A 193 -16.22 10.27 14.16
C TYR A 193 -15.06 9.97 13.22
N ARG A 194 -15.31 9.99 11.91
CA ARG A 194 -14.27 9.66 10.93
C ARG A 194 -14.50 10.26 9.55
N VAL A 195 -13.39 10.45 8.84
CA VAL A 195 -13.40 10.74 7.41
C VAL A 195 -12.42 9.83 6.70
N PHE A 196 -12.64 9.61 5.40
CA PHE A 196 -11.78 8.79 4.56
C PHE A 196 -11.10 9.67 3.52
N TYR A 197 -9.89 10.11 3.84
CA TYR A 197 -9.09 11.01 3.01
C TYR A 197 -8.54 10.26 1.80
N ASP A 198 -8.79 10.79 0.60
CA ASP A 198 -8.29 10.25 -0.66
C ASP A 198 -6.84 10.72 -0.89
N ALA A 199 -5.90 9.78 -0.74
CA ALA A 199 -4.48 10.04 -0.91
C ALA A 199 -3.95 9.57 -2.28
N SER A 200 -4.82 9.10 -3.19
CA SER A 200 -4.43 8.53 -4.49
C SER A 200 -3.69 9.50 -5.41
N GLY A 201 -3.92 10.81 -5.25
CA GLY A 201 -3.28 11.86 -6.02
C GLY A 201 -1.98 12.39 -5.42
N LEU A 202 -1.47 11.77 -4.35
CA LEU A 202 -0.23 12.18 -3.69
C LEU A 202 0.94 11.34 -4.15
N GLU A 203 2.09 11.99 -4.32
CA GLU A 203 3.35 11.33 -4.63
C GLU A 203 3.80 10.44 -3.47
N SER A 204 4.53 9.37 -3.81
CA SER A 204 5.21 8.54 -2.81
C SER A 204 6.17 9.41 -1.97
N GLY A 205 6.23 9.15 -0.66
CA GLY A 205 7.00 9.95 0.29
C GLY A 205 6.32 11.25 0.75
N ALA A 206 5.12 11.58 0.25
CA ALA A 206 4.37 12.74 0.72
C ALA A 206 4.09 12.65 2.23
N LYS A 207 4.33 13.76 2.94
CA LYS A 207 4.10 13.87 4.38
C LYS A 207 2.74 14.50 4.65
N LEU A 208 1.96 13.86 5.51
CA LEU A 208 0.64 14.29 5.91
C LEU A 208 0.58 14.54 7.42
N ASP A 209 -0.04 15.66 7.79
CA ASP A 209 -0.47 15.92 9.16
C ASP A 209 -1.99 16.08 9.16
N PHE A 210 -2.67 15.40 10.09
CA PHE A 210 -4.12 15.51 10.25
C PHE A 210 -4.45 16.27 11.52
N ALA A 211 -5.46 17.13 11.43
CA ALA A 211 -6.07 17.79 12.57
C ALA A 211 -7.55 17.46 12.64
N ALA A 212 -8.05 17.23 13.85
CA ALA A 212 -9.46 17.04 14.14
C ALA A 212 -9.89 18.08 15.16
N VAL A 213 -10.89 18.90 14.81
CA VAL A 213 -11.40 20.00 15.64
C VAL A 213 -12.83 19.67 16.04
N VAL A 214 -13.06 19.49 17.33
CA VAL A 214 -14.40 19.25 17.87
C VAL A 214 -15.07 20.57 18.24
N SER A 215 -16.34 20.69 17.86
CA SER A 215 -17.25 21.79 18.19
C SER A 215 -18.44 21.25 18.96
N ASP A 216 -18.75 21.86 20.10
CA ASP A 216 -19.94 21.53 20.91
C ASP A 216 -21.19 22.31 20.50
N LEU A 217 -21.11 23.08 19.41
CA LEU A 217 -22.16 23.97 18.89
C LEU A 217 -22.63 25.06 19.88
N ASN A 218 -21.91 25.27 20.98
CA ASN A 218 -22.13 26.33 21.98
C ASN A 218 -20.97 27.35 22.01
N GLY A 219 -20.07 27.26 21.03
CA GLY A 219 -18.95 28.20 20.85
C GLY A 219 -17.64 27.73 21.50
N HIS A 220 -17.59 26.52 22.04
CA HIS A 220 -16.34 25.94 22.56
C HIS A 220 -15.75 24.98 21.52
N LEU A 221 -14.43 25.05 21.37
CA LEU A 221 -13.66 24.20 20.48
C LEU A 221 -12.55 23.50 21.26
N ASN A 222 -12.22 22.29 20.84
CA ASN A 222 -11.00 21.59 21.21
C ASN A 222 -10.42 20.92 19.95
N TYR A 223 -9.15 20.51 19.98
CA TYR A 223 -8.56 19.87 18.81
C TYR A 223 -7.48 18.85 19.19
N ALA A 224 -7.24 17.93 18.28
CA ALA A 224 -6.12 17.00 18.30
C ALA A 224 -5.42 17.04 16.93
N GLU A 225 -4.12 16.71 16.94
CA GLU A 225 -3.28 16.64 15.75
C GLU A 225 -2.45 15.36 15.79
N VAL A 226 -2.27 14.75 14.62
CA VAL A 226 -1.27 13.71 14.38
C VAL A 226 -0.42 14.17 13.20
N THR A 227 0.90 14.02 13.34
CA THR A 227 1.87 14.48 12.35
C THR A 227 2.73 13.34 11.85
N ASP A 228 3.49 13.61 10.80
CA ASP A 228 4.52 12.71 10.25
C ASP A 228 3.94 11.41 9.66
N ILE A 229 2.75 11.47 9.06
CA ILE A 229 2.20 10.34 8.30
C ILE A 229 2.85 10.33 6.92
N GLN A 230 3.27 9.17 6.44
CA GLN A 230 3.92 9.06 5.13
C GLN A 230 3.05 8.26 4.16
N VAL A 231 2.84 8.80 2.97
CA VAL A 231 2.30 8.03 1.84
C VAL A 231 3.44 7.13 1.34
N GLY A 232 3.21 5.82 1.36
CA GLY A 232 4.27 4.82 1.26
C GLY A 232 5.20 4.99 0.05
N GLN A 233 6.50 4.93 0.34
CA GLN A 233 7.48 4.17 -0.43
C GLN A 233 7.39 2.70 0.02
N VAL A 234 7.83 1.78 -0.84
CA VAL A 234 7.70 0.34 -0.59
C VAL A 234 8.79 -0.07 0.40
N GLU A 235 8.50 -0.04 1.70
CA GLU A 235 9.05 -1.07 2.59
C GLU A 235 8.00 -2.17 2.69
N ALA A 236 8.28 -3.29 2.03
CA ALA A 236 7.45 -4.47 2.10
C ALA A 236 7.52 -5.06 3.52
N GLU A 237 6.52 -4.78 4.36
CA GLU A 237 6.30 -5.59 5.56
C GLU A 237 5.80 -6.99 5.15
N PRO A 238 6.36 -8.07 5.71
CA PRO A 238 6.31 -9.38 5.09
C PRO A 238 5.08 -10.18 5.48
N GLY A 239 4.02 -10.01 4.68
CA GLY A 239 2.83 -10.88 4.68
C GLY A 239 2.74 -11.79 3.45
N GLY A 240 3.80 -11.87 2.63
CA GLY A 240 3.79 -12.64 1.39
C GLY A 240 3.82 -14.15 1.66
N ASN A 241 2.80 -14.89 1.22
CA ASN A 241 2.94 -16.33 1.05
C ASN A 241 3.80 -16.57 -0.19
N TYR A 242 5.13 -16.53 -0.03
CA TYR A 242 6.06 -16.76 -1.12
C TYR A 242 6.11 -18.24 -1.49
N ASP A 243 5.80 -18.58 -2.74
CA ASP A 243 5.91 -19.95 -3.26
C ASP A 243 7.37 -20.32 -3.60
N TYR A 244 8.22 -19.31 -3.81
CA TYR A 244 9.63 -19.47 -4.13
C TYR A 244 10.48 -18.41 -3.43
N ALA A 245 11.74 -18.74 -3.19
CA ALA A 245 12.80 -17.79 -2.88
C ALA A 245 13.92 -17.86 -3.92
N ALA A 246 14.70 -16.78 -4.07
CA ALA A 246 15.87 -16.72 -4.94
C ALA A 246 17.15 -16.46 -4.14
N ILE A 247 18.21 -17.17 -4.49
CA ILE A 247 19.57 -16.86 -4.02
C ILE A 247 20.41 -16.47 -5.22
N HIS A 248 20.87 -15.23 -5.25
CA HIS A 248 21.81 -14.69 -6.21
C HIS A 248 23.24 -14.81 -5.69
N TYR A 249 24.17 -15.24 -6.53
CA TYR A 249 25.56 -15.50 -6.15
C TYR A 249 26.51 -14.91 -7.18
N LEU A 250 27.31 -13.93 -6.74
CA LEU A 250 28.35 -13.31 -7.54
C LEU A 250 29.72 -13.91 -7.20
N ARG A 251 30.39 -14.42 -8.23
CA ARG A 251 31.82 -14.75 -8.18
C ARG A 251 32.61 -13.75 -9.01
N ALA A 252 33.57 -13.09 -8.36
CA ALA A 252 34.39 -12.06 -9.02
C ALA A 252 35.28 -12.63 -10.13
N ASP A 253 35.65 -13.91 -10.04
CA ASP A 253 36.42 -14.62 -11.06
C ASP A 253 35.55 -15.21 -12.20
N GLY A 254 34.23 -15.18 -12.07
CA GLY A 254 33.28 -15.76 -13.02
C GLY A 254 33.32 -17.30 -13.09
N ASP A 255 34.11 -17.97 -12.26
CA ASP A 255 34.25 -19.43 -12.26
C ASP A 255 33.14 -20.09 -11.46
N TYR A 256 31.97 -20.25 -12.08
CA TYR A 256 30.86 -21.03 -11.50
C TYR A 256 31.02 -22.54 -11.71
N GLY A 257 31.81 -22.94 -12.72
CA GLY A 257 32.06 -24.34 -13.09
C GLY A 257 31.06 -24.89 -14.10
N ASP A 258 31.07 -26.20 -14.32
CA ASP A 258 30.19 -26.91 -15.27
C ASP A 258 29.07 -27.66 -14.52
N ASP A 259 27.90 -27.03 -14.43
CA ASP A 259 26.73 -27.58 -13.73
C ASP A 259 25.97 -28.65 -14.55
N THR A 260 26.46 -28.95 -15.76
CA THR A 260 25.98 -30.08 -16.57
C THR A 260 26.79 -31.36 -16.31
N ALA A 261 27.93 -31.23 -15.64
CA ALA A 261 28.74 -32.36 -15.22
C ALA A 261 28.04 -33.16 -14.09
N ALA A 262 28.26 -34.48 -14.08
CA ALA A 262 27.72 -35.33 -13.03
C ALA A 262 28.53 -35.25 -11.71
N ASP A 263 29.74 -34.67 -11.76
CA ASP A 263 30.63 -34.57 -10.62
C ASP A 263 30.44 -33.22 -9.91
N PHE A 264 29.98 -33.25 -8.66
CA PHE A 264 29.78 -32.05 -7.83
C PHE A 264 31.08 -31.29 -7.50
N ASN A 265 32.25 -31.83 -7.88
CA ASN A 265 33.53 -31.10 -7.83
C ASN A 265 33.70 -30.10 -8.97
N ASP A 266 32.87 -30.19 -10.03
CA ASP A 266 33.04 -29.39 -11.25
C ASP A 266 32.25 -28.08 -11.23
N PHE A 267 31.35 -27.85 -10.26
CA PHE A 267 30.53 -26.63 -10.15
C PHE A 267 30.25 -26.19 -8.72
N TRP A 268 29.95 -24.90 -8.54
CA TRP A 268 29.44 -24.36 -7.29
C TRP A 268 27.92 -24.55 -7.21
N GLY A 269 27.44 -25.09 -6.09
CA GLY A 269 26.02 -25.30 -5.87
C GLY A 269 25.59 -25.11 -4.41
N LEU A 270 24.28 -25.17 -4.20
CA LEU A 270 23.63 -25.03 -2.90
C LEU A 270 23.36 -26.40 -2.28
N HIS A 271 23.89 -26.61 -1.08
CA HIS A 271 23.36 -27.61 -0.17
C HIS A 271 22.22 -26.98 0.64
N LEU A 272 20.99 -27.49 0.54
CA LEU A 272 19.76 -26.93 1.10
C LEU A 272 19.09 -27.89 2.09
N TRP A 273 18.60 -27.36 3.22
CA TRP A 273 17.81 -28.11 4.21
C TRP A 273 16.88 -27.19 5.04
N GLY A 274 16.05 -27.82 5.88
CA GLY A 274 15.16 -27.14 6.82
C GLY A 274 13.68 -27.21 6.44
N ASP A 275 12.84 -26.66 7.30
CA ASP A 275 11.38 -26.78 7.17
C ASP A 275 10.77 -25.73 6.22
N ALA A 276 11.54 -24.73 5.78
CA ALA A 276 11.06 -23.70 4.86
C ALA A 276 10.88 -24.20 3.42
N ILE A 277 11.76 -25.11 2.98
CA ILE A 277 11.85 -25.56 1.58
C ILE A 277 10.97 -26.78 1.32
N ALA A 278 10.43 -26.90 0.11
CA ALA A 278 9.67 -28.08 -0.28
C ALA A 278 10.54 -29.36 -0.17
N PRO A 279 9.98 -30.55 0.13
CA PRO A 279 10.80 -31.73 0.38
C PRO A 279 11.65 -32.18 -0.82
N ALA A 280 11.24 -31.79 -2.04
CA ALA A 280 11.99 -32.04 -3.27
C ALA A 280 13.19 -31.10 -3.48
N GLU A 281 13.31 -30.03 -2.68
CA GLU A 281 14.41 -29.06 -2.72
C GLU A 281 15.54 -29.40 -1.75
N VAL A 282 15.31 -30.34 -0.82
CA VAL A 282 16.36 -30.84 0.08
C VAL A 282 17.41 -31.55 -0.76
N THR A 283 18.67 -31.14 -0.60
CA THR A 283 19.80 -31.71 -1.38
C THR A 283 20.66 -32.61 -0.52
N GLU A 284 21.30 -33.60 -1.15
CA GLU A 284 22.43 -34.31 -0.54
C GLU A 284 23.72 -33.52 -0.75
N TRP A 285 24.72 -33.71 0.12
CA TRP A 285 26.02 -33.04 -0.02
C TRP A 285 26.68 -33.30 -1.39
N THR A 286 26.58 -34.52 -1.92
CA THR A 286 27.16 -34.87 -3.22
C THR A 286 26.26 -34.56 -4.42
N ALA A 287 25.14 -33.88 -4.20
CA ALA A 287 24.19 -33.48 -5.23
C ALA A 287 23.61 -32.08 -4.94
N PRO A 288 24.46 -31.05 -4.88
CA PRO A 288 24.00 -29.69 -4.62
C PRO A 288 23.16 -29.14 -5.77
N LYS A 289 22.26 -28.21 -5.44
CA LYS A 289 21.42 -27.53 -6.42
C LYS A 289 22.27 -26.49 -7.18
N PRO A 290 22.33 -26.53 -8.52
CA PRO A 290 23.12 -25.58 -9.29
C PRO A 290 22.45 -24.21 -9.41
N PHE A 291 23.27 -23.16 -9.57
CA PHE A 291 22.82 -21.81 -9.90
C PHE A 291 22.66 -21.65 -11.43
N ARG A 292 21.46 -21.94 -11.94
CA ARG A 292 21.18 -21.93 -13.39
C ARG A 292 20.67 -20.60 -13.92
N GLY A 293 20.07 -19.78 -13.07
CA GLY A 293 19.68 -18.41 -13.41
C GLY A 293 20.90 -17.55 -13.70
N GLU A 294 20.74 -16.57 -14.57
CA GLU A 294 21.74 -15.55 -14.84
C GLU A 294 21.07 -14.19 -14.73
N THR A 295 21.69 -13.30 -13.97
CA THR A 295 21.25 -11.92 -13.74
C THR A 295 22.42 -10.98 -13.97
N ASP A 296 22.15 -9.68 -13.95
CA ASP A 296 23.20 -8.65 -14.00
C ASP A 296 24.18 -8.73 -12.80
N TYR A 297 23.72 -9.27 -11.66
CA TYR A 297 24.56 -9.50 -10.49
C TYR A 297 25.41 -10.78 -10.58
N GLY A 298 24.93 -11.85 -11.21
CA GLY A 298 25.64 -13.13 -11.23
C GLY A 298 24.76 -14.31 -11.58
N ARG A 299 24.98 -15.45 -10.91
CA ARG A 299 24.15 -16.65 -11.08
C ARG A 299 23.05 -16.70 -10.02
N MET A 300 21.91 -17.31 -10.33
CA MET A 300 20.77 -17.40 -9.42
C MET A 300 20.24 -18.85 -9.32
N ALA A 301 19.75 -19.23 -8.13
CA ALA A 301 18.96 -20.44 -7.94
C ALA A 301 17.59 -20.08 -7.36
N LEU A 302 16.52 -20.58 -7.98
CA LEU A 302 15.16 -20.54 -7.42
C LEU A 302 14.92 -21.75 -6.53
N ILE A 303 14.28 -21.55 -5.37
CA ILE A 303 14.02 -22.58 -4.36
C ILE A 303 12.53 -22.59 -4.08
N LYS A 304 11.86 -23.72 -4.30
CA LYS A 304 10.45 -23.85 -3.94
C LYS A 304 10.26 -23.90 -2.43
N LEU A 305 9.39 -23.05 -1.91
CA LEU A 305 9.06 -23.00 -0.49
C LEU A 305 7.84 -23.88 -0.18
N GLN A 306 7.80 -24.42 1.03
CA GLN A 306 6.60 -25.02 1.63
C GLN A 306 6.10 -24.19 2.82
N ASP A 307 6.97 -23.42 3.47
CA ASP A 307 6.63 -22.51 4.57
C ASP A 307 7.61 -21.32 4.59
N ALA A 308 7.18 -20.19 4.03
CA ALA A 308 7.98 -18.97 3.99
C ALA A 308 8.28 -18.37 5.38
N SER A 309 7.57 -18.80 6.44
CA SER A 309 7.80 -18.32 7.80
C SER A 309 9.01 -18.95 8.49
N GLN A 310 9.54 -20.03 7.94
CA GLN A 310 10.71 -20.73 8.45
C GLN A 310 11.98 -20.29 7.72
N ASP A 311 13.14 -20.59 8.32
CA ASP A 311 14.43 -20.26 7.72
C ASP A 311 14.80 -21.26 6.60
N VAL A 312 15.23 -20.73 5.46
CA VAL A 312 15.92 -21.47 4.40
C VAL A 312 17.38 -21.59 4.82
N ASN A 313 17.84 -22.81 5.09
CA ASN A 313 19.22 -23.07 5.51
C ASN A 313 20.03 -23.59 4.33
N PHE A 314 21.25 -23.06 4.16
CA PHE A 314 22.06 -23.39 3.01
C PHE A 314 23.58 -23.28 3.23
N ILE A 315 24.32 -23.97 2.37
CA ILE A 315 25.78 -23.83 2.18
C ILE A 315 26.05 -23.72 0.68
N VAL A 316 26.88 -22.77 0.27
CA VAL A 316 27.46 -22.74 -1.07
C VAL A 316 28.75 -23.54 -1.07
N HIS A 317 28.89 -24.54 -1.94
CA HIS A 317 30.10 -25.36 -2.01
C HIS A 317 30.39 -25.91 -3.41
N ARG A 318 31.65 -26.27 -3.65
CA ARG A 318 32.14 -27.03 -4.81
C ARG A 318 32.98 -28.19 -4.29
N GLY A 319 32.58 -29.43 -4.58
CA GLY A 319 33.17 -30.58 -3.92
C GLY A 319 33.02 -30.49 -2.40
N ASP A 320 34.10 -30.82 -1.67
CA ASP A 320 34.17 -30.63 -0.20
C ASP A 320 34.61 -29.22 0.22
N THR A 321 34.70 -28.26 -0.73
CA THR A 321 35.13 -26.88 -0.44
C THR A 321 33.90 -25.98 -0.27
N LYS A 322 33.70 -25.43 0.92
CA LYS A 322 32.70 -24.37 1.18
C LYS A 322 33.18 -23.02 0.65
N ASP A 323 32.25 -22.18 0.20
CA ASP A 323 32.46 -20.77 -0.09
C ASP A 323 32.24 -19.94 1.17
N GLY A 324 33.25 -19.14 1.56
CA GLY A 324 33.25 -18.38 2.81
C GLY A 324 33.73 -19.19 4.02
N ALA A 325 33.34 -18.73 5.21
CA ALA A 325 33.65 -19.36 6.49
C ALA A 325 32.87 -20.65 6.72
N GLU A 326 33.33 -21.42 7.71
CA GLU A 326 32.77 -22.72 8.09
C GLU A 326 31.29 -22.69 8.52
N GLN A 327 30.76 -21.50 8.82
CA GLN A 327 29.41 -21.31 9.36
C GLN A 327 28.34 -21.54 8.29
N ASP A 328 27.33 -22.31 8.66
CA ASP A 328 26.16 -22.53 7.82
C ASP A 328 25.31 -21.26 7.77
N ARG A 329 24.76 -20.94 6.59
CA ARG A 329 24.02 -19.70 6.34
C ARG A 329 22.51 -19.96 6.34
N ALA A 330 21.73 -18.94 6.70
CA ALA A 330 20.28 -19.01 6.67
C ALA A 330 19.67 -17.62 6.41
N PHE A 331 18.47 -17.60 5.83
CA PHE A 331 17.62 -16.42 5.75
C PHE A 331 16.15 -16.82 5.89
N ASN A 332 15.31 -15.88 6.28
CA ASN A 332 13.88 -16.08 6.44
C ASN A 332 13.13 -15.31 5.33
N PRO A 333 12.42 -15.98 4.40
CA PRO A 333 11.77 -15.31 3.29
C PRO A 333 10.76 -14.23 3.68
N LEU A 334 10.09 -14.38 4.83
CA LEU A 334 9.28 -13.31 5.38
C LEU A 334 10.17 -12.19 5.91
N ARG A 335 11.00 -12.42 6.93
CA ARG A 335 11.74 -11.32 7.58
C ARG A 335 12.73 -10.60 6.66
N ASP A 336 13.44 -11.34 5.81
CA ASP A 336 14.59 -10.85 5.05
C ASP A 336 14.25 -10.59 3.57
N GLY A 337 13.02 -10.92 3.15
CA GLY A 337 12.58 -10.89 1.76
C GLY A 337 12.77 -12.23 1.03
N PRO A 338 12.05 -12.46 -0.08
CA PRO A 338 12.10 -13.73 -0.82
C PRO A 338 13.38 -13.88 -1.65
N GLU A 339 14.24 -12.87 -1.71
CA GLU A 339 15.47 -12.87 -2.49
C GLU A 339 16.64 -12.39 -1.65
N ILE A 340 17.79 -13.05 -1.79
CA ILE A 340 19.04 -12.66 -1.15
C ILE A 340 20.20 -12.69 -2.13
N TRP A 341 21.24 -11.90 -1.82
CA TRP A 341 22.45 -11.79 -2.62
C TRP A 341 23.67 -12.22 -1.80
N LEU A 342 24.53 -13.01 -2.44
CA LEU A 342 25.76 -13.56 -1.89
C LEU A 342 26.95 -13.14 -2.75
N LYS A 343 28.13 -13.10 -2.13
CA LYS A 343 29.39 -12.81 -2.82
C LYS A 343 30.41 -13.87 -2.44
N GLN A 344 31.21 -14.28 -3.42
CA GLN A 344 32.32 -15.20 -3.21
C GLN A 344 33.19 -14.77 -2.03
N ASP A 345 33.53 -15.74 -1.19
CA ASP A 345 34.39 -15.56 -0.01
C ASP A 345 33.86 -14.51 1.00
N ASP A 346 32.57 -14.18 0.95
CA ASP A 346 31.85 -13.29 1.87
C ASP A 346 30.76 -14.07 2.63
N ASP A 347 30.79 -13.97 3.95
CA ASP A 347 29.85 -14.65 4.84
C ASP A 347 28.50 -13.95 4.95
N ALA A 348 28.45 -12.67 4.54
CA ALA A 348 27.25 -11.87 4.64
C ALA A 348 26.13 -12.40 3.70
N VAL A 349 24.91 -12.30 4.20
CA VAL A 349 23.68 -12.46 3.42
C VAL A 349 23.08 -11.08 3.27
N TYR A 350 23.00 -10.59 2.04
CA TYR A 350 22.45 -9.27 1.74
C TYR A 350 20.99 -9.40 1.27
N THR A 351 20.13 -8.51 1.75
CA THR A 351 18.70 -8.44 1.40
C THR A 351 18.42 -7.53 0.21
N SER A 352 19.45 -6.91 -0.37
CA SER A 352 19.35 -6.17 -1.62
C SER A 352 20.63 -6.31 -2.45
N GLN A 353 20.47 -6.27 -3.78
CA GLN A 353 21.59 -6.29 -4.71
C GLN A 353 22.53 -5.11 -4.50
N ALA A 354 21.97 -3.91 -4.25
CA ALA A 354 22.76 -2.70 -4.07
C ALA A 354 23.69 -2.79 -2.84
N ALA A 355 23.18 -3.32 -1.72
CA ALA A 355 24.00 -3.57 -0.53
C ALA A 355 25.11 -4.59 -0.81
N ALA A 356 24.79 -5.65 -1.57
CA ALA A 356 25.75 -6.68 -1.91
C ALA A 356 26.87 -6.16 -2.83
N GLN A 357 26.54 -5.38 -3.86
CA GLN A 357 27.52 -4.85 -4.81
C GLN A 357 28.22 -3.55 -4.34
N GLY A 358 27.61 -2.81 -3.40
CA GLY A 358 28.14 -1.57 -2.83
C GLY A 358 27.94 -0.33 -3.71
N TYR A 359 27.06 -0.40 -4.72
CA TYR A 359 26.73 0.73 -5.59
C TYR A 359 25.32 0.58 -6.15
N VAL A 360 24.77 1.68 -6.67
CA VAL A 360 23.58 1.68 -7.55
C VAL A 360 23.97 2.12 -8.95
N THR A 361 23.23 1.70 -9.97
CA THR A 361 23.45 2.12 -11.36
C THR A 361 22.36 3.06 -11.82
N ILE A 362 22.73 4.27 -12.24
CA ILE A 362 21.79 5.22 -12.85
C ILE A 362 22.04 5.18 -14.36
N HIS A 363 21.04 4.78 -15.14
CA HIS A 363 21.07 4.76 -16.60
C HIS A 363 20.30 5.96 -17.17
N TYR A 364 20.84 6.58 -18.21
CA TYR A 364 20.28 7.78 -18.82
C TYR A 364 20.31 7.75 -20.34
N ARG A 365 19.13 7.78 -20.95
CA ARG A 365 18.95 7.74 -22.40
C ARG A 365 18.57 9.11 -22.96
N ARG A 366 19.32 9.55 -23.98
CA ARG A 366 18.99 10.73 -24.79
C ARG A 366 18.69 10.32 -26.23
N ALA A 367 17.59 10.82 -26.77
CA ALA A 367 17.20 10.51 -28.16
C ALA A 367 18.17 11.08 -29.20
N ASP A 368 18.90 12.15 -28.87
CA ASP A 368 19.91 12.77 -29.73
C ASP A 368 21.29 12.11 -29.63
N GLY A 369 21.50 11.23 -28.64
CA GLY A 369 22.79 10.60 -28.35
C GLY A 369 23.89 11.58 -27.90
N ASP A 370 23.57 12.83 -27.59
CA ASP A 370 24.54 13.83 -27.15
C ASP A 370 24.76 13.76 -25.64
N TYR A 371 25.70 12.90 -25.23
CA TYR A 371 26.14 12.79 -23.83
C TYR A 371 27.30 13.74 -23.49
N GLY A 372 28.07 14.15 -24.50
CA GLY A 372 29.25 15.01 -24.35
C GLY A 372 30.54 14.25 -24.03
N ASP A 373 31.58 14.94 -23.59
CA ASP A 373 32.91 14.39 -23.28
C ASP A 373 33.13 14.23 -21.76
N PRO A 374 32.98 13.02 -21.20
CA PRO A 374 33.13 12.78 -19.76
C PRO A 374 34.57 12.94 -19.27
N ALA A 375 35.56 13.04 -20.18
CA ALA A 375 36.95 13.32 -19.82
C ALA A 375 37.24 14.82 -19.68
N SER A 376 36.31 15.70 -20.08
CA SER A 376 36.47 17.15 -19.91
C SER A 376 36.39 17.56 -18.45
N SER A 377 37.19 18.55 -18.06
CA SER A 377 37.09 19.19 -16.75
C SER A 377 36.05 20.30 -16.70
N ASP A 378 35.46 20.68 -17.84
CA ASP A 378 34.40 21.69 -17.91
C ASP A 378 33.03 21.00 -17.82
N ALA A 379 32.25 21.34 -16.79
CA ALA A 379 30.91 20.78 -16.56
C ALA A 379 29.90 21.10 -17.68
N ASN A 380 30.23 21.99 -18.61
CA ASN A 380 29.40 22.28 -19.79
C ASN A 380 29.60 21.30 -20.95
N ASP A 381 30.64 20.47 -20.91
CA ASP A 381 31.02 19.60 -22.03
C ASP A 381 30.38 18.21 -21.95
N PHE A 382 29.75 17.83 -20.84
CA PHE A 382 29.11 16.53 -20.64
C PHE A 382 27.89 16.61 -19.71
N TRP A 383 26.99 15.64 -19.83
CA TRP A 383 25.94 15.41 -18.82
C TRP A 383 26.55 14.62 -17.66
N GLY A 384 26.46 15.14 -16.45
CA GLY A 384 26.98 14.51 -15.23
C GLY A 384 25.98 14.52 -14.09
N LEU A 385 26.30 13.83 -12.99
CA LEU A 385 25.46 13.76 -11.80
C LEU A 385 25.91 14.76 -10.72
N HIS A 386 24.98 15.62 -10.30
CA HIS A 386 25.01 16.22 -8.98
C HIS A 386 24.46 15.19 -7.97
N LEU A 387 25.17 14.88 -6.88
CA LEU A 387 24.87 13.77 -5.97
C LEU A 387 24.89 14.22 -4.51
N TRP A 388 23.85 13.83 -3.75
CA TRP A 388 23.79 14.01 -2.29
C TRP A 388 22.92 12.94 -1.61
N GLY A 389 22.97 12.86 -0.28
CA GLY A 389 22.20 11.90 0.52
C GLY A 389 23.10 11.01 1.37
N ASP A 390 22.50 10.42 2.42
CA ASP A 390 23.22 9.65 3.44
C ASP A 390 23.60 8.24 2.98
N ALA A 391 22.99 7.77 1.87
CA ALA A 391 23.32 6.50 1.24
C ALA A 391 24.70 6.48 0.59
N LEU A 392 25.18 7.64 0.13
CA LEU A 392 26.40 7.76 -0.65
C LEU A 392 27.63 7.38 0.17
N ALA A 393 28.56 6.65 -0.43
CA ALA A 393 29.84 6.40 0.22
C ALA A 393 30.63 7.70 0.46
N ASP A 394 31.49 7.69 1.47
CA ASP A 394 32.36 8.82 1.81
C ASP A 394 33.07 9.41 0.59
N GLY A 395 32.82 10.70 0.32
CA GLY A 395 33.45 11.44 -0.78
C GLY A 395 32.81 11.26 -2.16
N VAL A 396 31.68 10.55 -2.27
CA VAL A 396 30.94 10.40 -3.54
C VAL A 396 30.03 11.59 -3.85
N GLY A 397 29.56 12.32 -2.83
CA GLY A 397 28.77 13.54 -3.02
C GLY A 397 29.52 14.57 -3.87
N THR A 398 28.78 15.32 -4.68
CA THR A 398 29.37 16.27 -5.64
C THR A 398 28.93 17.70 -5.37
N GLU A 399 29.67 18.65 -5.93
CA GLU A 399 29.30 20.06 -5.99
C GLU A 399 28.67 20.37 -7.34
N TRP A 400 27.79 21.38 -7.41
CA TRP A 400 27.12 21.76 -8.66
C TRP A 400 28.11 22.05 -9.80
N ALA A 401 29.23 22.72 -9.51
CA ALA A 401 30.24 23.06 -10.51
C ALA A 401 31.17 21.89 -10.88
N SER A 402 30.99 20.71 -10.28
CA SER A 402 31.84 19.54 -10.48
C SER A 402 31.00 18.26 -10.43
N PRO A 403 30.06 18.08 -11.37
CA PRO A 403 29.27 16.86 -11.44
C PRO A 403 30.14 15.65 -11.74
N ARG A 404 29.66 14.48 -11.32
CA ARG A 404 30.30 13.20 -11.63
C ARG A 404 30.10 12.88 -13.12
N PRO A 405 31.17 12.66 -13.91
CA PRO A 405 31.06 12.16 -15.28
C PRO A 405 30.49 10.74 -15.32
N PHE A 406 29.81 10.38 -16.40
CA PHE A 406 29.34 8.99 -16.60
C PHE A 406 30.51 8.03 -16.75
N ASP A 407 30.32 6.80 -16.32
CA ASP A 407 31.38 5.79 -16.31
C ASP A 407 31.58 5.19 -17.71
N ASP A 408 30.48 4.92 -18.45
CA ASP A 408 30.49 4.46 -19.84
C ASP A 408 29.08 4.62 -20.48
N ILE A 409 28.92 4.13 -21.72
CA ILE A 409 27.65 4.07 -22.45
C ILE A 409 27.33 2.61 -22.81
N ASP A 410 26.12 2.16 -22.51
CA ASP A 410 25.58 0.84 -22.87
C ASP A 410 24.48 0.93 -23.95
N GLU A 411 23.73 -0.15 -24.17
CA GLU A 411 22.64 -0.19 -25.17
C GLU A 411 21.47 0.76 -24.83
N PHE A 412 21.27 1.08 -23.55
CA PHE A 412 20.26 2.03 -23.11
C PHE A 412 20.77 3.48 -23.20
N GLY A 413 21.99 3.75 -22.75
CA GLY A 413 22.59 5.08 -22.77
C GLY A 413 23.79 5.24 -21.84
N ALA A 414 24.10 6.48 -21.45
CA ALA A 414 25.15 6.75 -20.47
C ALA A 414 24.74 6.22 -19.10
N TYR A 415 25.69 5.68 -18.33
CA TYR A 415 25.42 5.20 -16.97
C TYR A 415 26.49 5.59 -15.95
N TRP A 416 26.08 5.61 -14.69
CA TRP A 416 26.96 5.82 -13.53
C TRP A 416 26.76 4.69 -12.53
N ARG A 417 27.84 4.05 -12.10
CA ARG A 417 27.88 3.24 -10.89
C ARG A 417 28.24 4.15 -9.72
N VAL A 418 27.24 4.50 -8.93
CA VAL A 418 27.36 5.41 -7.79
C VAL A 418 27.62 4.58 -6.53
N PRO A 419 28.82 4.68 -5.92
CA PRO A 419 29.12 3.91 -4.72
C PRO A 419 28.28 4.36 -3.52
N ILE A 420 27.80 3.40 -2.75
CA ILE A 420 26.97 3.61 -1.55
C ILE A 420 27.61 2.97 -0.32
N GLN A 421 27.23 3.46 0.86
CA GLN A 421 27.61 2.91 2.17
C GLN A 421 26.42 2.41 2.99
N ASP A 422 25.21 2.91 2.69
CA ASP A 422 23.99 2.54 3.40
C ASP A 422 22.84 2.42 2.39
N ALA A 423 22.39 1.18 2.16
CA ALA A 423 21.33 0.89 1.20
C ALA A 423 19.93 1.29 1.70
N SER A 424 19.76 1.51 3.01
CA SER A 424 18.50 1.91 3.64
C SER A 424 18.16 3.39 3.45
N GLN A 425 19.11 4.18 2.95
CA GLN A 425 18.96 5.62 2.74
C GLN A 425 18.79 5.95 1.26
N PRO A 426 18.18 7.09 0.90
CA PRO A 426 18.07 7.53 -0.49
C PRO A 426 19.40 7.98 -1.09
N VAL A 427 19.59 7.66 -2.38
CA VAL A 427 20.53 8.35 -3.27
C VAL A 427 19.77 9.43 -4.01
N ASN A 428 20.12 10.70 -3.75
CA ASN A 428 19.50 11.84 -4.42
C ASN A 428 20.44 12.41 -5.48
N PHE A 429 19.90 12.81 -6.62
CA PHE A 429 20.70 13.25 -7.74
C PHE A 429 19.98 14.21 -8.70
N ILE A 430 20.76 14.91 -9.51
CA ILE A 430 20.30 15.68 -10.68
C ILE A 430 21.25 15.35 -11.83
N ILE A 431 20.72 15.03 -13.00
CA ILE A 431 21.52 14.97 -14.23
C ILE A 431 21.54 16.38 -14.85
N HIS A 432 22.74 16.92 -15.09
CA HIS A 432 22.90 18.25 -15.64
C HIS A 432 24.16 18.42 -16.49
N ARG A 433 24.13 19.41 -17.39
CA ARG A 433 25.26 19.92 -18.18
C ARG A 433 25.33 21.43 -18.00
N GLY A 434 26.36 21.91 -17.30
CA GLY A 434 26.38 23.28 -16.80
C GLY A 434 25.15 23.57 -15.94
N ASP A 435 24.42 24.64 -16.25
CA ASP A 435 23.17 25.00 -15.56
C ASP A 435 21.91 24.30 -16.13
N ALA A 436 22.03 23.57 -17.24
CA ALA A 436 20.91 22.86 -17.84
C ALA A 436 20.68 21.53 -17.12
N LYS A 437 19.50 21.37 -16.50
CA LYS A 437 19.02 20.11 -15.91
C LYS A 437 18.22 19.32 -16.92
N ASP A 438 18.23 17.99 -16.79
CA ASP A 438 17.36 17.08 -17.55
C ASP A 438 17.13 15.82 -16.69
N PRO A 439 15.89 15.38 -16.39
CA PRO A 439 14.61 15.89 -16.89
C PRO A 439 14.12 17.20 -16.26
N GLY A 440 14.83 17.74 -15.27
CA GLY A 440 14.50 19.04 -14.68
C GLY A 440 14.39 19.04 -13.15
N PRO A 441 13.53 18.20 -12.53
CA PRO A 441 13.41 18.12 -11.09
C PRO A 441 14.61 17.41 -10.44
N ASP A 442 14.69 17.53 -9.12
CA ASP A 442 15.60 16.74 -8.31
C ASP A 442 15.05 15.30 -8.21
N GLN A 443 15.91 14.30 -8.39
CA GLN A 443 15.53 12.89 -8.45
C GLN A 443 16.08 12.11 -7.25
N SER A 444 15.40 11.02 -6.88
CA SER A 444 15.79 10.16 -5.77
C SER A 444 15.47 8.70 -6.07
N MET A 445 16.29 7.79 -5.58
CA MET A 445 16.03 6.36 -5.60
C MET A 445 16.50 5.71 -4.29
N HIS A 446 15.82 4.63 -3.87
CA HIS A 446 16.19 3.87 -2.67
C HIS A 446 16.87 2.55 -3.05
N PRO A 447 18.14 2.34 -2.65
CA PRO A 447 18.92 1.17 -3.05
C PRO A 447 18.33 -0.18 -2.62
N GLU A 448 17.51 -0.21 -1.57
CA GLU A 448 16.79 -1.42 -1.15
C GLU A 448 15.62 -1.80 -2.09
N GLU A 449 15.02 -0.83 -2.77
CA GLU A 449 13.93 -1.08 -3.72
C GLU A 449 14.45 -1.56 -5.08
N GLY A 450 15.74 -1.33 -5.38
CA GLY A 450 16.39 -1.76 -6.61
C GLY A 450 17.83 -1.27 -6.72
N ALA A 451 18.67 -2.03 -7.44
CA ALA A 451 20.08 -1.68 -7.64
C ALA A 451 20.34 -0.79 -8.87
N ALA A 452 19.33 -0.51 -9.68
CA ALA A 452 19.45 0.34 -10.84
C ALA A 452 18.15 1.10 -11.15
N VAL A 453 18.30 2.24 -11.80
CA VAL A 453 17.20 3.06 -12.31
C VAL A 453 17.48 3.51 -13.73
N TRP A 454 16.42 3.68 -14.52
CA TRP A 454 16.45 4.07 -15.92
C TRP A 454 15.70 5.37 -16.13
N ILE A 455 16.39 6.34 -16.73
CA ILE A 455 15.90 7.71 -16.91
C ILE A 455 15.97 8.08 -18.38
N THR A 456 14.94 8.74 -18.87
CA THR A 456 14.86 9.21 -20.25
C THR A 456 14.85 10.73 -20.28
N SER A 457 15.62 11.31 -21.20
CA SER A 457 15.65 12.75 -21.44
C SER A 457 14.23 13.31 -21.65
N ASP A 458 13.96 14.48 -21.07
CA ASP A 458 12.67 15.18 -21.06
C ASP A 458 11.51 14.37 -20.42
N ASN A 459 11.80 13.34 -19.62
CA ASN A 459 10.82 12.56 -18.87
C ASN A 459 11.19 12.48 -17.39
N GLU A 460 10.36 13.09 -16.54
CA GLU A 460 10.59 13.18 -15.10
C GLU A 460 10.44 11.83 -14.37
N GLU A 461 9.81 10.84 -15.00
CA GLU A 461 9.60 9.51 -14.45
C GLU A 461 10.91 8.72 -14.32
N ILE A 462 11.11 8.11 -13.15
CA ILE A 462 12.21 7.19 -12.86
C ILE A 462 11.66 5.78 -12.98
N TYR A 463 12.26 4.97 -13.85
CA TYR A 463 11.86 3.58 -14.02
C TYR A 463 12.81 2.66 -13.25
N MET A 464 12.25 1.72 -12.47
CA MET A 464 13.02 0.73 -11.71
C MET A 464 13.45 -0.48 -12.56
N GLN A 465 13.03 -0.53 -13.82
CA GLN A 465 13.38 -1.60 -14.76
C GLN A 465 13.55 -1.00 -16.16
N GLU A 466 14.55 -1.50 -16.90
CA GLU A 466 14.79 -1.09 -18.29
C GLU A 466 13.56 -1.27 -19.17
N GLY A 467 12.88 -2.42 -19.03
CA GLY A 467 11.69 -2.75 -19.80
C GLY A 467 10.57 -1.72 -19.64
N ALA A 468 10.41 -1.13 -18.45
CA ALA A 468 9.44 -0.06 -18.24
C ALA A 468 9.87 1.24 -18.94
N ALA A 469 11.16 1.58 -18.92
CA ALA A 469 11.69 2.75 -19.64
C ALA A 469 11.70 2.58 -21.17
N ALA A 470 11.76 1.34 -21.66
CA ALA A 470 11.92 1.00 -23.07
C ALA A 470 10.69 0.30 -23.69
N ASN A 471 9.58 0.21 -22.95
CA ASN A 471 8.33 -0.43 -23.36
C ASN A 471 8.51 -1.89 -23.83
N PHE A 472 9.15 -2.73 -23.03
CA PHE A 472 9.17 -4.18 -23.22
C PHE A 472 9.05 -4.94 -21.91
N ALA A 473 8.58 -6.19 -21.97
CA ALA A 473 8.63 -7.14 -20.87
C ALA A 473 9.60 -8.28 -21.20
N THR A 474 10.47 -8.65 -20.26
CA THR A 474 11.29 -9.87 -20.40
C THR A 474 10.63 -11.01 -19.63
N ILE A 475 10.38 -12.13 -20.32
CA ILE A 475 9.85 -13.35 -19.71
C ILE A 475 10.92 -14.43 -19.81
N TYR A 476 11.39 -14.93 -18.67
CA TYR A 476 12.27 -16.09 -18.58
C TYR A 476 11.44 -17.34 -18.31
N TYR A 477 11.69 -18.43 -19.05
CA TYR A 477 10.94 -19.68 -18.90
C TYR A 477 11.89 -20.84 -18.65
N GLN A 478 11.65 -21.56 -17.56
CA GLN A 478 12.40 -22.75 -17.20
C GLN A 478 11.49 -23.96 -17.12
N ARG A 479 11.94 -25.08 -17.69
CA ARG A 479 11.27 -26.38 -17.58
C ARG A 479 12.17 -27.37 -16.86
N ALA A 480 11.59 -28.13 -15.93
CA ALA A 480 12.33 -29.12 -15.15
C ALA A 480 12.94 -30.25 -15.99
N ASP A 481 12.33 -30.58 -17.14
CA ASP A 481 12.85 -31.59 -18.09
C ASP A 481 13.91 -31.01 -19.06
N GLY A 482 14.09 -29.68 -19.08
CA GLY A 482 15.01 -28.98 -19.98
C GLY A 482 14.64 -29.09 -21.47
N ASP A 483 13.46 -29.61 -21.81
CA ASP A 483 13.04 -29.79 -23.19
C ASP A 483 12.31 -28.53 -23.69
N TYR A 484 12.97 -27.70 -24.47
CA TYR A 484 12.37 -26.49 -25.03
C TYR A 484 11.98 -26.63 -26.51
N GLY A 485 12.25 -27.78 -27.13
CA GLY A 485 12.07 -28.01 -28.56
C GLY A 485 13.04 -27.24 -29.46
N ASP A 486 12.72 -27.11 -30.74
CA ASP A 486 13.49 -26.41 -31.78
C ASP A 486 12.80 -25.09 -32.20
N PRO A 487 13.15 -23.94 -31.61
CA PRO A 487 12.55 -22.65 -31.95
C PRO A 487 12.84 -22.20 -33.39
N THR A 488 13.76 -22.87 -34.10
CA THR A 488 14.03 -22.58 -35.53
C THR A 488 13.02 -23.25 -36.47
N SER A 489 12.27 -24.26 -36.00
CA SER A 489 11.23 -24.93 -36.78
C SER A 489 10.07 -23.99 -37.13
N ASN A 490 9.42 -24.24 -38.27
CA ASN A 490 8.19 -23.54 -38.66
C ASN A 490 6.91 -24.26 -38.21
N ASP A 491 7.04 -25.47 -37.64
CA ASP A 491 5.92 -26.18 -37.02
C ASP A 491 5.83 -25.77 -35.55
N PHE A 492 4.70 -25.20 -35.13
CA PHE A 492 4.49 -24.75 -33.75
C PHE A 492 4.48 -25.90 -32.73
N ASN A 493 4.38 -27.16 -33.18
CA ASN A 493 4.48 -28.34 -32.32
C ASN A 493 5.92 -28.71 -31.95
N ASP A 494 6.91 -28.14 -32.64
CA ASP A 494 8.32 -28.48 -32.44
C ASP A 494 8.99 -27.65 -31.34
N PHE A 495 8.33 -26.61 -30.81
CA PHE A 495 8.90 -25.72 -29.79
C PHE A 495 7.85 -25.18 -28.82
N TRP A 496 8.33 -24.70 -27.67
CA TRP A 496 7.49 -23.93 -26.74
C TRP A 496 7.54 -22.46 -27.11
N GLY A 497 6.39 -21.87 -27.39
CA GLY A 497 6.26 -20.45 -27.69
C GLY A 497 5.27 -19.76 -26.75
N LEU A 498 5.34 -18.43 -26.71
CA LEU A 498 4.51 -17.59 -25.86
C LEU A 498 3.33 -17.03 -26.65
N HIS A 499 2.12 -17.13 -26.13
CA HIS A 499 0.98 -16.39 -26.65
C HIS A 499 0.80 -15.12 -25.83
N THR A 500 0.66 -14.01 -26.52
CA THR A 500 0.50 -12.68 -25.93
C THR A 500 -0.75 -12.03 -26.48
N TRP A 501 -1.45 -11.27 -25.65
CA TRP A 501 -2.69 -10.58 -25.99
C TRP A 501 -2.59 -9.10 -25.61
N ASP A 502 -3.40 -8.65 -24.65
CA ASP A 502 -3.49 -7.26 -24.25
C ASP A 502 -2.15 -6.76 -23.73
N GLY A 503 -1.76 -5.55 -24.17
CA GLY A 503 -0.52 -4.90 -23.77
C GLY A 503 0.68 -5.16 -24.68
N ALA A 504 0.71 -6.28 -25.41
CA ALA A 504 1.73 -6.53 -26.41
C ALA A 504 1.57 -5.60 -27.62
N ALA A 505 2.67 -5.02 -28.10
CA ALA A 505 2.67 -4.19 -29.32
C ALA A 505 2.30 -5.00 -30.57
N THR A 506 2.62 -6.29 -30.58
CA THR A 506 2.23 -7.25 -31.62
C THR A 506 1.61 -8.48 -30.97
N PRO A 507 0.29 -8.47 -30.68
CA PRO A 507 -0.39 -9.60 -30.08
C PRO A 507 -0.34 -10.84 -30.98
N SER A 508 -0.31 -12.01 -30.35
CA SER A 508 -0.17 -13.32 -31.00
C SER A 508 -1.36 -14.26 -30.71
N PRO A 509 -2.60 -13.89 -31.11
CA PRO A 509 -3.80 -14.60 -30.71
C PRO A 509 -4.05 -15.91 -31.48
N SER A 510 -3.32 -16.18 -32.56
CA SER A 510 -3.43 -17.45 -33.31
C SER A 510 -2.64 -18.53 -32.59
N TRP A 511 -3.32 -19.64 -32.30
CA TRP A 511 -2.72 -20.80 -31.65
C TRP A 511 -1.56 -21.39 -32.47
N GLU A 512 -1.65 -21.39 -33.80
CA GLU A 512 -0.61 -21.94 -34.67
C GLU A 512 0.60 -21.01 -34.89
N GLN A 513 0.63 -19.84 -34.26
CA GLN A 513 1.68 -18.85 -34.44
C GLN A 513 2.15 -18.26 -33.10
N PRO A 514 2.62 -19.05 -32.12
CA PRO A 514 3.13 -18.48 -30.88
C PRO A 514 4.40 -17.65 -31.12
N VAL A 515 4.64 -16.65 -30.26
CA VAL A 515 5.88 -15.87 -30.25
C VAL A 515 7.04 -16.79 -29.90
N LYS A 516 8.08 -16.78 -30.73
CA LYS A 516 9.30 -17.56 -30.52
C LYS A 516 10.20 -16.88 -29.48
N PRO A 517 11.01 -17.65 -28.73
CA PRO A 517 12.00 -17.08 -27.83
C PRO A 517 12.90 -16.07 -28.55
N THR A 518 13.21 -14.97 -27.89
CA THR A 518 14.22 -14.00 -28.33
C THR A 518 15.61 -14.61 -28.26
N GLY A 519 15.87 -15.39 -27.21
CA GLY A 519 17.14 -16.09 -27.01
C GLY A 519 17.01 -17.22 -25.99
N VAL A 520 18.16 -17.82 -25.66
CA VAL A 520 18.30 -18.86 -24.64
C VAL A 520 19.55 -18.55 -23.82
N ASP A 521 19.44 -18.66 -22.50
CA ASP A 521 20.56 -18.63 -21.56
C ASP A 521 20.58 -19.91 -20.70
N ALA A 522 21.39 -19.92 -19.64
CA ALA A 522 21.50 -21.08 -18.75
C ALA A 522 20.21 -21.36 -17.95
N PHE A 523 19.33 -20.38 -17.78
CA PHE A 523 18.03 -20.55 -17.14
C PHE A 523 17.03 -21.20 -18.10
N GLY A 524 17.06 -20.80 -19.36
CA GLY A 524 16.21 -21.34 -20.42
C GLY A 524 15.96 -20.33 -21.54
N PRO A 525 14.96 -20.58 -22.39
CA PRO A 525 14.51 -19.57 -23.34
C PRO A 525 13.93 -18.34 -22.64
N TYR A 526 14.18 -17.18 -23.21
CA TYR A 526 13.57 -15.92 -22.81
C TYR A 526 12.92 -15.20 -23.98
N TRP A 527 11.93 -14.37 -23.68
CA TRP A 527 11.24 -13.50 -24.63
C TRP A 527 11.38 -12.06 -24.18
N GLN A 528 11.78 -11.18 -25.07
CA GLN A 528 11.56 -9.74 -24.94
C GLN A 528 10.34 -9.38 -25.78
N ILE A 529 9.24 -9.06 -25.10
CA ILE A 529 7.96 -8.72 -25.73
C ILE A 529 7.81 -7.21 -25.75
N PRO A 530 7.83 -6.57 -26.92
CA PRO A 530 7.53 -5.15 -27.02
C PRO A 530 6.10 -4.88 -26.57
N LEU A 531 5.92 -3.82 -25.80
CA LEU A 531 4.64 -3.38 -25.24
C LEU A 531 4.14 -2.13 -25.96
N VAL A 532 2.82 -1.93 -25.96
CA VAL A 532 2.25 -0.63 -26.33
C VAL A 532 2.58 0.42 -25.28
N ASP A 533 2.69 1.69 -25.67
CA ASP A 533 2.96 2.78 -24.73
C ASP A 533 1.90 2.82 -23.61
N GLY A 534 2.37 2.84 -22.35
CA GLY A 534 1.51 2.88 -21.16
C GLY A 534 0.79 1.56 -20.83
N ALA A 535 1.23 0.43 -21.39
CA ALA A 535 0.68 -0.89 -21.08
C ALA A 535 0.69 -1.16 -19.56
N GLN A 536 -0.50 -1.43 -18.99
CA GLN A 536 -0.68 -1.74 -17.57
C GLN A 536 -0.61 -3.24 -17.27
N GLN A 537 -0.62 -4.07 -18.31
CA GLN A 537 -0.55 -5.52 -18.21
C GLN A 537 0.04 -6.10 -19.50
N LEU A 538 0.60 -7.30 -19.40
CA LEU A 538 0.83 -8.19 -20.54
C LEU A 538 0.01 -9.44 -20.26
N ALA A 539 -1.06 -9.64 -21.03
CA ALA A 539 -1.88 -10.84 -20.95
C ALA A 539 -1.31 -11.94 -21.82
#